data_AF-A0A453EZ08-F1
#
_entry.id   AF-A0A453EZ08-F1
#
_cell.length_a   1.000
_cell.length_b   1.000
_cell.length_c   1.000
_cell.angle_alpha   90.00
_cell.angle_beta   90.00
_cell.angle_gamma   90.00
#
_symmetry.space_group_name_H-M   'P 1'
#
loop_
_entity.id
_entity.type
_entity.pdbx_description
1 polymer ?
#
loop_
_entity_poly.entity_id
_entity_poly.type
_entity_poly.pdbx_seq_one_letter_code
_entity_poly.pdbx_strand_id
1 'polypeptide(L)'
;MVFMDYRDCFKEKFTHPEEANPTFLYAMAMSSTRVFFEETCLASKDAMPFDLLKKRLMSRLDAMGVRIIKVYEEEWSYIPVGGSLPNTDQKNLAFGAAASMVHPATENS
;
A
#
# COMPACT_ATOMS: atom_id res chain seq x y z
N MET A 1 -4.04 9.64 15.34
CA MET A 1 -2.59 9.49 15.05
C MET A 1 -2.44 8.38 14.03
N VAL A 2 -1.63 8.62 13.01
CA VAL A 2 -1.39 7.69 11.89
C VAL A 2 0.00 7.09 12.06
N PHE A 3 0.14 5.79 11.79
CA PHE A 3 1.42 5.08 11.87
C PHE A 3 1.73 4.42 10.52
N MET A 4 2.97 4.57 10.07
CA MET A 4 3.51 4.00 8.83
C MET A 4 4.72 3.14 9.18
N ASP A 5 4.74 1.88 8.75
CA ASP A 5 5.85 0.94 8.99
C ASP A 5 6.39 0.34 7.70
N TYR A 6 7.67 0.59 7.44
CA TYR A 6 8.41 0.12 6.26
C TYR A 6 9.31 -1.09 6.55
N ARG A 7 9.36 -1.59 7.79
CA ARG A 7 10.25 -2.70 8.14
C ARG A 7 9.91 -3.94 7.33
N ASP A 8 10.92 -4.66 6.88
CA ASP A 8 10.70 -5.99 6.31
C ASP A 8 10.59 -7.00 7.46
N CYS A 9 9.38 -7.52 7.66
CA CYS A 9 9.09 -8.52 8.69
C CYS A 9 8.88 -9.91 8.07
N PHE A 10 8.99 -10.04 6.75
CA PHE A 10 8.65 -11.25 6.02
C PHE A 10 9.90 -12.10 5.78
N LYS A 11 9.86 -13.38 6.15
CA LYS A 11 11.03 -14.27 6.13
C LYS A 11 11.00 -15.33 5.02
N GLU A 12 9.90 -15.43 4.27
CA GLU A 12 9.81 -16.43 3.20
C GLU A 12 10.64 -16.04 1.98
N LYS A 13 11.20 -17.04 1.30
CA LYS A 13 11.88 -16.84 0.02
C LYS A 13 10.84 -16.73 -1.08
N PHE A 14 10.85 -15.60 -1.77
CA PHE A 14 9.96 -15.32 -2.89
C PHE A 14 10.26 -16.23 -4.09
N THR A 15 9.20 -16.69 -4.77
CA THR A 15 9.31 -17.48 -5.99
C THR A 15 9.45 -16.60 -7.22
N HIS A 16 8.85 -15.41 -7.21
CA HIS A 16 8.95 -14.42 -8.28
C HIS A 16 9.57 -13.10 -7.80
N PRO A 17 10.32 -12.37 -8.66
CA PRO A 17 10.93 -11.09 -8.29
C PRO A 17 9.93 -10.02 -7.83
N GLU A 18 8.73 -10.02 -8.41
CA GLU A 18 7.67 -9.05 -8.05
C GLU A 18 7.08 -9.33 -6.66
N GLU A 19 7.11 -10.58 -6.23
CA GLU A 19 6.74 -10.94 -4.86
C GLU A 19 7.78 -10.42 -3.86
N ALA A 20 8.99 -10.04 -4.30
CA ALA A 20 10.01 -9.42 -3.47
C ALA A 20 9.86 -7.89 -3.37
N ASN A 21 8.88 -7.29 -4.05
CA ASN A 21 8.68 -5.85 -3.97
C ASN A 21 8.40 -5.40 -2.52
N PRO A 22 8.94 -4.25 -2.10
CA PRO A 22 8.74 -3.76 -0.74
C PRO A 22 7.28 -3.33 -0.54
N THR A 23 6.74 -3.68 0.62
CA THR A 23 5.44 -3.21 1.09
C THR A 23 5.59 -2.42 2.39
N PHE A 24 4.59 -1.60 2.70
CA PHE A 24 4.51 -0.90 3.97
C PHE A 24 3.12 -1.10 4.58
N LEU A 25 3.05 -0.98 5.91
CA LEU A 25 1.82 -1.00 6.67
C LEU A 25 1.38 0.43 6.98
N TYR A 26 0.14 0.75 6.63
CA TYR A 26 -0.60 1.90 7.11
C TYR A 26 -1.55 1.47 8.23
N ALA A 27 -1.47 2.15 9.37
CA ALA A 27 -2.37 1.90 10.50
C ALA A 27 -3.01 3.21 11.00
N MET A 28 -4.33 3.18 11.16
CA MET A 28 -5.12 4.31 11.65
C MET A 28 -6.04 3.86 12.78
N ALA A 29 -5.90 4.47 13.96
CA ALA A 29 -6.85 4.28 15.04
C ALA A 29 -8.21 4.90 14.68
N MET A 30 -9.26 4.08 14.67
CA MET A 30 -10.64 4.52 14.42
C MET A 30 -11.40 4.81 15.72
N SER A 31 -11.04 4.10 16.78
CA SER A 31 -11.53 4.33 18.14
C SER A 31 -10.52 3.78 19.16
N SER A 32 -10.88 3.80 20.45
CA SER A 32 -10.07 3.18 21.51
C SER A 32 -9.89 1.67 21.38
N THR A 33 -10.71 1.01 20.56
CA THR A 33 -10.74 -0.46 20.42
C THR A 33 -10.72 -0.95 18.97
N ARG A 34 -10.67 -0.02 18.00
CA ARG A 34 -10.70 -0.34 16.57
C ARG A 34 -9.57 0.36 15.85
N VAL A 35 -8.86 -0.40 15.04
CA VAL A 35 -7.74 0.07 14.23
C VAL A 35 -7.94 -0.46 12.81
N PHE A 36 -7.77 0.41 11.83
CA PHE A 36 -7.68 0.07 10.43
C PHE A 36 -6.21 -0.25 10.10
N PHE A 37 -5.99 -1.35 9.38
CA PHE A 37 -4.67 -1.78 8.93
C PHE A 37 -4.72 -2.06 7.42
N GLU A 38 -3.75 -1.53 6.69
CA GLU A 38 -3.62 -1.70 5.25
C GLU A 38 -2.16 -1.98 4.90
N GLU A 39 -1.89 -3.10 4.22
CA GLU A 39 -0.56 -3.38 3.67
C GLU A 39 -0.56 -3.04 2.18
N THR A 40 0.35 -2.16 1.77
CA THR A 40 0.35 -1.56 0.43
C THR A 40 1.71 -1.74 -0.26
N CYS A 41 1.68 -2.07 -1.55
CA CYS A 41 2.85 -2.13 -2.44
C CYS A 41 2.81 -0.96 -3.44
N LEU A 42 3.77 -0.04 -3.40
CA LEU A 42 3.86 1.09 -4.35
C LEU A 42 4.72 0.78 -5.58
N ALA A 43 5.70 -0.12 -5.42
CA ALA A 43 6.80 -0.28 -6.36
C ALA A 43 6.66 -1.56 -7.18
N SER A 44 5.54 -1.73 -7.88
CA SER A 44 5.37 -2.88 -8.77
C SER A 44 4.83 -2.45 -10.12
N LYS A 45 5.50 -2.93 -11.18
CA LYS A 45 5.06 -2.72 -12.57
C LYS A 45 3.74 -3.45 -12.84
N ASP A 46 3.62 -4.65 -12.28
CA ASP A 46 2.41 -5.47 -12.30
C ASP A 46 1.79 -5.53 -10.89
N ALA A 47 0.48 -5.70 -10.77
CA ALA A 47 -0.18 -5.68 -9.47
C ALA A 47 0.32 -6.83 -8.58
N MET A 48 0.78 -6.52 -7.36
CA MET A 48 1.06 -7.57 -6.37
C MET A 48 -0.25 -8.30 -6.02
N PRO A 49 -0.27 -9.65 -5.98
CA PRO A 49 -1.47 -10.38 -5.62
C PRO A 49 -1.99 -9.98 -4.24
N PHE A 50 -3.29 -9.72 -4.15
CA PHE A 50 -3.96 -9.35 -2.90
C PHE A 50 -3.78 -10.40 -1.79
N ASP A 51 -3.75 -11.68 -2.14
CA ASP A 51 -3.48 -12.76 -1.18
C ASP A 51 -2.08 -12.66 -0.57
N LEU A 52 -1.08 -12.19 -1.33
CA LEU A 52 0.28 -11.98 -0.83
C LEU A 52 0.32 -10.78 0.13
N LEU A 53 -0.34 -9.67 -0.20
CA LEU A 53 -0.47 -8.51 0.69
C LEU A 53 -1.15 -8.90 2.00
N LYS A 54 -2.24 -9.68 1.94
CA LYS A 54 -2.94 -10.19 3.13
C LYS A 54 -2.05 -11.09 3.99
N LYS A 55 -1.26 -11.99 3.38
CA LYS A 55 -0.28 -12.81 4.12
C LYS A 55 0.77 -11.96 4.82
N ARG A 56 1.31 -10.95 4.13
CA ARG A 56 2.31 -10.02 4.70
C ARG A 56 1.72 -9.22 5.86
N LEU A 57 0.52 -8.68 5.69
CA LEU A 57 -0.21 -7.99 6.76
C LEU A 57 -0.33 -8.88 8.01
N MET A 58 -0.82 -10.10 7.85
CA MET A 58 -1.01 -11.02 8.97
C MET A 58 0.31 -11.38 9.66
N SER A 59 1.37 -11.63 8.88
CA SER A 59 2.71 -11.89 9.42
C SER A 59 3.26 -10.70 10.22
N ARG A 60 3.01 -9.47 9.76
CA ARG A 60 3.46 -8.26 10.43
C ARG A 60 2.69 -8.03 11.73
N LEU A 61 1.36 -8.20 11.71
CA LEU A 61 0.53 -8.09 12.90
C LEU A 61 0.91 -9.12 13.96
N ASP A 62 1.21 -10.36 13.56
CA ASP A 62 1.71 -11.40 14.46
C ASP A 62 3.06 -11.02 15.07
N ALA A 63 4.00 -10.52 14.26
CA ALA A 63 5.31 -10.03 14.74
C ALA A 63 5.19 -8.83 15.70
N MET A 64 4.13 -8.02 15.58
CA MET A 64 3.80 -6.93 16.49
C MET A 64 3.04 -7.38 17.75
N GLY A 65 2.66 -8.66 17.84
CA GLY A 65 1.84 -9.19 18.92
C GLY A 65 0.38 -8.70 18.90
N VAL A 66 -0.10 -8.25 17.73
CA VAL A 66 -1.49 -7.78 17.57
C VAL A 66 -2.42 -8.99 17.48
N ARG A 67 -3.30 -9.14 18.48
CA ARG A 67 -4.36 -10.16 18.46
C ARG A 67 -5.63 -9.60 17.82
N ILE A 68 -6.00 -10.13 16.66
CA ILE A 68 -7.26 -9.80 15.98
C ILE A 68 -8.41 -10.55 16.67
N ILE A 69 -9.36 -9.81 17.24
CA ILE A 69 -10.54 -10.40 17.91
C ILE A 69 -11.72 -10.48 16.93
N LYS A 70 -11.85 -9.49 16.04
CA LYS A 70 -12.91 -9.40 15.04
C LYS A 70 -12.45 -8.56 13.85
N VAL A 71 -12.77 -9.02 12.64
CA VAL A 71 -12.68 -8.23 11.40
C VAL A 71 -14.07 -7.70 11.09
N TYR A 72 -14.18 -6.40 10.83
CA TYR A 72 -15.45 -5.75 10.50
C TYR A 72 -15.61 -5.58 8.99
N GLU A 73 -14.54 -5.15 8.33
CA GLU A 73 -14.51 -4.82 6.90
C GLU A 73 -13.17 -5.28 6.30
N GLU A 74 -13.19 -5.67 5.04
CA GLU A 74 -12.00 -5.93 4.21
C GLU A 74 -12.17 -5.15 2.90
N GLU A 75 -11.16 -4.35 2.54
CA GLU A 75 -11.14 -3.56 1.31
C GLU A 75 -9.92 -3.92 0.47
N TRP A 76 -10.10 -3.92 -0.85
CA TRP A 76 -9.06 -4.17 -1.83
C TRP A 76 -8.98 -2.99 -2.78
N SER A 77 -7.83 -2.33 -2.83
CA SER A 77 -7.61 -1.17 -3.69
C SER A 77 -6.47 -1.45 -4.66
N TYR A 78 -6.67 -1.08 -5.92
CA TYR A 78 -5.64 -1.08 -6.94
C TYR A 78 -5.60 0.27 -7.63
N ILE A 79 -4.46 0.95 -7.49
CA ILE A 79 -4.23 2.25 -8.10
C ILE A 79 -3.13 2.07 -9.15
N PRO A 80 -3.43 2.17 -10.45
CA PRO A 80 -2.40 2.10 -11.48
C PRO A 80 -1.49 3.32 -11.36
N VAL A 81 -0.25 3.10 -10.93
CA VAL A 81 0.77 4.14 -10.82
C VAL A 81 1.64 4.08 -12.08
N GLY A 82 1.57 5.11 -12.94
CA GLY A 82 2.35 5.16 -14.18
C GLY A 82 1.54 5.28 -15.48
N GLY A 83 0.38 5.93 -15.45
CA GLY A 83 -0.32 6.34 -16.68
C GLY A 83 0.57 7.25 -17.54
N SER A 84 0.34 7.24 -18.85
CA SER A 84 0.98 8.17 -19.78
C SER A 84 0.83 9.61 -19.26
N LEU A 85 1.92 10.39 -19.32
CA LEU A 85 1.94 11.81 -18.95
C LEU A 85 0.68 12.51 -19.51
N PRO A 86 0.01 13.37 -18.71
CA PRO A 86 -1.17 14.07 -19.19
C PRO A 86 -0.82 14.82 -20.47
N ASN A 87 -1.62 14.60 -21.51
CA ASN A 87 -1.43 15.24 -22.81
C ASN A 87 -1.53 16.77 -22.62
N THR A 88 -0.42 17.48 -22.87
CA THR A 88 -0.32 18.94 -22.70
C THR A 88 -1.22 19.73 -23.66
N ASP A 89 -1.81 19.08 -24.66
CA ASP A 89 -2.76 19.70 -25.61
C ASP A 89 -4.22 19.66 -25.14
N GLN A 90 -4.52 19.04 -23.99
CA GLN A 90 -5.88 18.99 -23.44
C GLN A 90 -6.16 20.18 -22.52
N LYS A 91 -7.21 20.96 -22.83
CA LYS A 91 -7.64 22.15 -22.05
C LYS A 91 -8.23 21.85 -20.66
N ASN A 92 -8.29 20.58 -20.25
CA ASN A 92 -8.86 20.17 -18.97
C ASN A 92 -7.77 19.60 -18.07
N LEU A 93 -7.49 20.28 -16.96
CA LEU A 93 -6.62 19.78 -15.91
C LEU A 93 -7.39 18.74 -15.09
N ALA A 94 -7.03 17.47 -15.21
CA ALA A 94 -7.47 16.46 -14.25
C ALA A 94 -6.74 16.70 -12.91
N PHE A 95 -7.45 16.53 -11.78
CA PHE A 95 -6.88 16.64 -10.43
C PHE A 95 -7.02 15.30 -9.70
N GLY A 96 -6.02 14.93 -8.88
CA GLY A 96 -6.01 13.66 -8.14
C GLY A 96 -5.55 12.45 -8.98
N ALA A 97 -6.05 11.24 -8.65
CA ALA A 97 -5.63 9.97 -9.27
C ALA A 97 -5.79 9.92 -10.80
N ALA A 98 -6.62 10.79 -11.38
CA ALA A 98 -6.79 10.93 -12.83
C ALA A 98 -5.68 11.74 -13.54
N ALA A 99 -4.76 12.37 -12.80
CA ALA A 99 -3.79 13.31 -13.36
C ALA A 99 -2.38 12.71 -13.57
N SER A 100 -2.09 11.51 -13.03
CA SER A 100 -0.71 10.98 -12.95
C SER A 100 0.33 12.02 -12.50
N MET A 101 -0.08 13.02 -11.70
CA MET A 101 0.80 14.07 -11.16
C MET A 101 1.36 13.68 -9.80
N VAL A 102 1.78 12.43 -9.64
CA VAL A 102 2.64 12.04 -8.53
C VAL A 102 3.99 11.72 -9.14
N HIS A 103 4.87 12.71 -9.13
CA HIS A 103 6.28 12.52 -9.46
C HIS A 103 6.86 11.58 -8.38
N PRO A 104 7.38 10.38 -8.72
CA PRO A 104 8.10 9.57 -7.76
C PRO A 104 9.47 10.23 -7.57
N ALA A 105 9.73 10.70 -6.35
CA ALA A 105 10.93 11.44 -5.93
C ALA A 105 11.01 12.90 -6.47
N THR A 106 10.55 13.85 -5.65
CA THR A 106 11.25 15.10 -5.28
C THR A 106 10.27 15.98 -4.50
N GLU A 107 10.16 15.76 -3.19
CA GLU A 107 9.85 16.86 -2.27
C GLU A 107 11.22 17.50 -1.98
N ASN A 108 11.46 18.70 -2.51
CA ASN A 108 12.67 19.44 -2.17
C ASN A 108 12.32 20.87 -1.78
N SER A 109 12.70 21.16 -0.53
CA SER A 109 12.88 22.45 0.17
C SER A 109 11.68 23.37 0.35
#